data_AF-A0A7Y8JMR5-F1
#
_entry.id   AF-A0A7Y8JMR5-F1
#
_cell.length_a   1.000
_cell.length_b   1.000
_cell.length_c   1.000
_cell.angle_alpha   90.00
_cell.angle_beta   90.00
_cell.angle_gamma   90.00
#
_symmetry.space_group_name_H-M   'P 1'
#
loop_
_entity.id
_entity.type
_entity.pdbx_description
1 polymer ?
#
loop_
_entity_poly.entity_id
_entity_poly.type
_entity_poly.pdbx_seq_one_letter_code
_entity_poly.pdbx_strand_id
1 'polypeptide(L)'
;MTKKTKQLIKMPYAFIVLTIIPIFIIAFLLPTNPETNFHLELDTFLNEKLLGLVGFWTSSSAFSSKLITNYISIFGPLFSIITFIKIRKTMIIDPDQYESMTIAKYSAILISITAFIFFAIYAFYMQETDLGTLTQKWGFLGRHIIPYALFSSGILLVFHCFPIIAYSAFYFIPQLLLKRQKQKQ
;
A
#
# COMPACT_ATOMS: atom_id res chain seq x y z
N MET A 1 40.70 -8.15 -4.53
CA MET A 1 39.64 -7.12 -4.44
C MET A 1 38.32 -7.76 -4.83
N THR A 2 37.49 -8.14 -3.87
CA THR A 2 36.12 -8.59 -4.11
C THR A 2 35.28 -7.38 -4.55
N LYS A 3 34.68 -7.46 -5.74
CA LYS A 3 33.82 -6.41 -6.30
C LYS A 3 32.66 -6.18 -5.34
N LYS A 4 32.58 -4.98 -4.73
CA LYS A 4 31.48 -4.62 -3.83
C LYS A 4 30.18 -4.66 -4.64
N THR A 5 29.28 -5.60 -4.33
CA THR A 5 28.01 -5.73 -5.04
C THR A 5 27.13 -4.57 -4.63
N LYS A 6 26.93 -3.56 -5.49
CA LYS A 6 26.07 -2.42 -5.16
C LYS A 6 24.61 -2.86 -5.21
N GLN A 7 23.88 -2.68 -4.10
CA GLN A 7 22.44 -2.91 -4.05
C GLN A 7 21.73 -2.10 -5.14
N LEU A 8 20.81 -2.76 -5.84
CA LEU A 8 20.03 -2.16 -6.92
C LEU A 8 18.59 -2.67 -6.85
N ILE A 9 17.66 -1.75 -6.62
CA ILE A 9 16.21 -2.01 -6.64
C ILE A 9 15.61 -1.02 -7.63
N LYS A 10 15.28 -1.47 -8.85
CA LYS A 10 14.66 -0.61 -9.86
C LYS A 10 13.15 -0.59 -9.67
N MET A 11 12.62 0.55 -9.23
CA MET A 11 11.18 0.73 -9.06
C MET A 11 10.49 0.95 -10.41
N PRO A 12 9.33 0.33 -10.67
CA PRO A 12 8.58 0.51 -11.91
C PRO A 12 7.73 1.79 -11.85
N TYR A 13 8.37 2.96 -11.76
CA TYR A 13 7.70 4.25 -11.52
C TYR A 13 6.56 4.54 -12.51
N ALA A 14 6.75 4.26 -13.80
CA ALA A 14 5.71 4.46 -14.80
C ALA A 14 4.44 3.64 -14.49
N PHE A 15 4.59 2.39 -14.04
CA PHE A 15 3.46 1.56 -13.64
C PHE A 15 2.76 2.12 -12.40
N ILE A 16 3.54 2.56 -11.39
CA ILE A 16 3.01 3.15 -10.16
C ILE A 16 2.24 4.45 -10.45
N VAL A 17 2.75 5.30 -11.34
CA VAL A 17 2.04 6.52 -11.73
C VAL A 17 0.74 6.18 -12.46
N LEU A 18 0.75 5.20 -13.36
CA LEU A 18 -0.44 4.76 -14.08
C LEU A 18 -1.55 4.23 -13.14
N THR A 19 -1.20 3.56 -12.04
CA THR A 19 -2.19 3.07 -11.07
C THR A 19 -2.73 4.18 -10.16
N ILE A 20 -2.02 5.30 -10.02
CA ILE A 20 -2.45 6.47 -9.25
C ILE A 20 -3.42 7.35 -10.06
N ILE A 21 -3.25 7.46 -11.38
CA ILE A 21 -4.09 8.31 -12.24
C ILE A 21 -5.60 8.14 -12.01
N PRO A 22 -6.16 6.91 -11.92
CA PRO A 22 -7.58 6.72 -11.65
C PRO A 22 -8.09 7.42 -10.38
N ILE A 23 -7.28 7.52 -9.32
CA ILE A 23 -7.66 8.22 -8.09
C ILE A 23 -7.96 9.68 -8.38
N PHE A 24 -7.12 10.33 -9.19
CA PHE A 24 -7.32 11.73 -9.58
C PHE A 24 -8.46 11.89 -10.57
N ILE A 25 -8.63 10.96 -11.53
CA ILE A 25 -9.78 10.97 -12.44
C ILE A 25 -11.08 10.96 -11.62
N ILE A 26 -11.18 10.08 -10.62
CA ILE A 26 -12.34 10.00 -9.74
C ILE A 26 -12.52 11.30 -8.94
N ALA A 27 -11.43 11.82 -8.35
CA ALA A 27 -11.44 13.02 -7.53
C ALA A 27 -11.82 14.31 -8.29
N PHE A 28 -11.48 14.40 -9.58
CA PHE A 28 -11.75 15.58 -10.40
C PHE A 28 -13.06 15.49 -11.18
N LEU A 29 -13.49 14.30 -11.60
CA LEU A 29 -14.63 14.14 -12.50
C LEU A 29 -15.92 13.70 -11.81
N LEU A 30 -15.85 13.02 -10.66
CA LEU A 30 -17.04 12.57 -9.95
C LEU A 30 -17.49 13.57 -8.87
N PRO A 31 -18.80 13.76 -8.71
CA PRO A 31 -19.35 14.67 -7.71
C PRO A 31 -19.14 14.15 -6.29
N THR A 32 -19.25 15.06 -5.34
CA THR A 32 -19.24 14.79 -3.90
C THR A 32 -20.31 13.79 -3.47
N ASN A 33 -21.51 13.94 -4.04
CA ASN A 33 -22.69 13.12 -3.78
C ASN A 33 -23.24 12.57 -5.10
N PRO A 34 -23.99 11.46 -5.10
CA PRO A 34 -24.60 10.95 -6.32
C PRO A 34 -25.65 11.92 -6.88
N GLU A 35 -25.40 12.45 -8.08
CA GLU A 35 -26.28 13.45 -8.73
C GLU A 35 -27.10 12.91 -9.91
N THR A 36 -26.71 11.76 -10.47
CA THR A 36 -27.37 11.16 -11.65
C THR A 36 -27.86 9.75 -11.32
N ASN A 37 -28.79 9.21 -12.10
CA ASN A 37 -29.24 7.81 -11.96
C ASN A 37 -28.07 6.82 -12.01
N PHE A 38 -27.12 7.05 -12.93
CA PHE A 38 -25.91 6.25 -13.01
C PHE A 38 -25.07 6.34 -11.72
N HIS A 39 -24.91 7.55 -11.14
CA HIS A 39 -24.17 7.69 -9.88
C HIS A 39 -24.86 6.97 -8.72
N LEU A 40 -26.20 7.01 -8.66
CA LEU A 40 -26.98 6.31 -7.64
C LEU A 40 -26.84 4.79 -7.78
N GLU A 41 -26.99 4.25 -8.98
CA GLU A 41 -26.78 2.83 -9.24
C GLU A 41 -25.36 2.38 -8.90
N LEU A 42 -24.36 3.21 -9.23
CA LEU A 42 -22.98 2.94 -8.89
C LEU A 42 -22.74 2.97 -7.37
N ASP A 43 -23.33 3.92 -6.64
CA ASP A 43 -23.23 3.95 -5.18
C ASP A 43 -23.88 2.72 -4.53
N THR A 44 -25.07 2.33 -5.00
CA THR A 44 -25.73 1.09 -4.59
C THR A 44 -24.86 -0.13 -4.89
N PHE A 45 -24.27 -0.20 -6.08
CA PHE A 45 -23.35 -1.28 -6.45
C PHE A 45 -22.13 -1.34 -5.52
N LEU A 46 -21.53 -0.20 -5.18
CA LEU A 46 -20.42 -0.14 -4.22
C LEU A 46 -20.84 -0.69 -2.85
N ASN A 47 -22.02 -0.31 -2.35
CA ASN A 47 -22.52 -0.71 -1.04
C ASN A 47 -22.95 -2.19 -0.98
N GLU A 48 -23.58 -2.71 -2.02
CA GLU A 48 -24.20 -4.04 -1.99
C GLU A 48 -23.33 -5.16 -2.60
N LYS A 49 -22.46 -4.81 -3.56
CA LYS A 49 -21.71 -5.79 -4.35
C LYS A 49 -20.20 -5.69 -4.17
N LEU A 50 -19.70 -4.57 -3.66
CA LEU A 50 -18.29 -4.38 -3.33
C LEU A 50 -18.10 -4.25 -1.81
N LEU A 51 -17.07 -3.51 -1.38
CA LEU A 51 -16.70 -3.41 0.03
C LEU A 51 -17.53 -2.35 0.76
N GLY A 52 -18.40 -1.61 0.07
CA GLY A 52 -19.12 -0.48 0.64
C GLY A 52 -18.18 0.56 1.20
N LEU A 53 -18.41 0.97 2.45
CA LEU A 53 -17.61 1.96 3.13
C LEU A 53 -16.49 1.26 3.93
N VAL A 54 -15.25 1.37 3.43
CA VAL A 54 -14.07 0.77 4.06
C VAL A 54 -12.87 1.70 3.98
N GLY A 55 -11.93 1.48 4.88
CA GLY A 55 -10.66 2.19 4.89
C GLY A 55 -10.83 3.65 5.27
N PHE A 56 -9.89 4.45 4.78
CA PHE A 56 -9.86 5.89 5.00
C PHE A 56 -10.65 6.60 3.90
N TRP A 57 -11.85 7.07 4.25
CA TRP A 57 -12.73 7.80 3.34
C TRP A 57 -12.98 9.22 3.86
N THR A 58 -13.78 10.03 3.17
CA THR A 58 -14.18 11.34 3.69
C THR A 58 -15.65 11.65 3.46
N SER A 59 -16.35 12.05 4.52
CA SER A 59 -17.72 12.57 4.46
C SER A 59 -17.85 13.86 3.65
N SER A 60 -16.76 14.63 3.51
CA SER A 60 -16.76 15.85 2.68
C SER A 60 -16.84 15.56 1.18
N SER A 61 -16.67 14.31 0.76
CA SER A 61 -16.80 13.82 -0.62
C SER A 61 -17.12 12.33 -0.61
N ALA A 62 -18.27 11.98 -0.02
CA ALA A 62 -18.62 10.62 0.35
C ALA A 62 -18.65 9.66 -0.84
N PHE A 63 -19.25 10.07 -1.97
CA PHE A 63 -19.37 9.21 -3.14
C PHE A 63 -18.02 8.94 -3.82
N SER A 64 -17.28 10.00 -4.17
CA SER A 64 -15.98 9.88 -4.84
C SER A 64 -14.92 9.24 -3.94
N SER A 65 -14.90 9.54 -2.64
CA SER A 65 -13.96 8.90 -1.71
C SER A 65 -14.26 7.40 -1.53
N LYS A 66 -15.53 7.00 -1.42
CA LYS A 66 -15.93 5.59 -1.37
C LYS A 66 -15.49 4.81 -2.61
N LEU A 67 -15.62 5.41 -3.79
CA LEU A 67 -15.17 4.79 -5.04
C LEU A 67 -13.64 4.64 -5.08
N ILE A 68 -12.90 5.66 -4.61
CA ILE A 68 -11.44 5.61 -4.47
C ILE A 68 -11.01 4.51 -3.49
N THR A 69 -11.64 4.40 -2.31
CA THR A 69 -11.26 3.36 -1.33
C THR A 69 -11.53 1.96 -1.87
N ASN A 70 -12.67 1.73 -2.53
CA ASN A 70 -12.95 0.45 -3.18
C ASN A 70 -11.94 0.13 -4.27
N TYR A 71 -11.58 1.11 -5.12
CA TYR A 71 -10.54 0.94 -6.13
C TYR A 71 -9.21 0.51 -5.51
N ILE A 72 -8.77 1.18 -4.45
CA ILE A 72 -7.51 0.86 -3.76
C ILE A 72 -7.59 -0.51 -3.09
N SER A 73 -8.66 -0.81 -2.36
CA SER A 73 -8.80 -2.08 -1.63
C SER A 73 -8.90 -3.29 -2.56
N ILE A 74 -9.50 -3.14 -3.75
CA ILE A 74 -9.59 -4.23 -4.72
C ILE A 74 -8.30 -4.37 -5.52
N PHE A 75 -7.81 -3.27 -6.10
CA PHE A 75 -6.70 -3.33 -7.06
C PHE A 75 -5.33 -3.16 -6.41
N GLY A 76 -5.22 -2.55 -5.23
CA GLY A 76 -3.97 -2.35 -4.49
C GLY A 76 -3.20 -3.66 -4.27
N PRO A 77 -3.82 -4.74 -3.77
CA PRO A 77 -3.17 -6.05 -3.67
C PRO A 77 -2.66 -6.57 -5.02
N LEU A 78 -3.45 -6.45 -6.09
CA LEU A 78 -3.05 -6.89 -7.43
C LEU A 78 -1.86 -6.09 -7.97
N PHE A 79 -1.90 -4.76 -7.83
CA PHE A 79 -0.81 -3.88 -8.24
C PHE A 79 0.46 -4.11 -7.42
N SER A 80 0.32 -4.46 -6.13
CA SER A 80 1.44 -4.82 -5.28
C SER A 80 2.20 -6.05 -5.82
N ILE A 81 1.46 -7.09 -6.22
CA ILE A 81 2.02 -8.33 -6.78
C ILE A 81 2.72 -8.04 -8.11
N ILE A 82 2.09 -7.29 -9.01
CA ILE A 82 2.69 -6.92 -10.31
C ILE A 82 3.98 -6.12 -10.09
N THR A 83 3.95 -5.16 -9.15
CA THR A 83 5.11 -4.34 -8.80
C THR A 83 6.25 -5.19 -8.27
N PHE A 84 5.94 -6.11 -7.36
CA PHE A 84 6.89 -7.06 -6.83
C PHE A 84 7.54 -7.91 -7.93
N ILE A 85 6.76 -8.47 -8.85
CA ILE A 85 7.28 -9.28 -9.96
C ILE A 85 8.25 -8.45 -10.82
N LYS A 86 7.90 -7.20 -11.14
CA LYS A 86 8.76 -6.30 -11.92
C LYS A 86 10.07 -5.99 -11.19
N ILE A 87 9.99 -5.69 -9.90
CA ILE A 87 11.17 -5.39 -9.07
C ILE A 87 12.04 -6.62 -8.91
N ARG A 88 11.45 -7.77 -8.56
CA ARG A 88 12.17 -9.01 -8.26
C ARG A 88 13.10 -9.46 -9.40
N LYS A 89 12.69 -9.22 -10.66
CA LYS A 89 13.47 -9.50 -11.87
C LYS A 89 14.76 -8.68 -11.98
N THR A 90 14.79 -7.50 -11.40
CA THR A 90 15.93 -6.55 -11.49
C THR A 90 16.64 -6.34 -10.16
N MET A 91 16.08 -6.90 -9.09
CA MET A 91 16.55 -6.68 -7.72
C MET A 91 17.85 -7.44 -7.46
N ILE A 92 18.87 -6.68 -7.07
CA ILE A 92 20.15 -7.17 -6.55
C ILE A 92 20.26 -6.67 -5.12
N ILE A 93 20.31 -7.59 -4.16
CA ILE A 93 20.48 -7.27 -2.75
C ILE A 93 21.91 -7.61 -2.35
N ASP A 94 22.59 -6.66 -1.71
CA ASP A 94 23.94 -6.83 -1.18
C ASP A 94 23.87 -7.61 0.15
N PRO A 95 24.39 -8.86 0.21
CA PRO A 95 24.37 -9.66 1.44
C PRO A 95 25.13 -9.01 2.60
N ASP A 96 26.14 -8.20 2.29
CA ASP A 96 27.03 -7.60 3.29
C ASP A 96 26.31 -6.53 4.13
N GLN A 97 25.26 -5.90 3.59
CA GLN A 97 24.42 -4.98 4.36
C GLN A 97 23.75 -5.64 5.57
N TYR A 98 23.57 -6.96 5.53
CA TYR A 98 22.93 -7.72 6.59
C TYR A 98 23.94 -8.42 7.49
N GLU A 99 25.25 -8.14 7.37
CA GLU A 99 26.32 -8.79 8.17
C GLU A 99 26.09 -8.67 9.68
N SER A 100 25.66 -7.49 10.15
CA SER A 100 25.37 -7.20 11.56
C SER A 100 23.98 -7.66 12.04
N MET A 101 23.24 -8.39 11.20
CA MET A 101 21.90 -8.89 11.51
C MET A 101 21.99 -10.08 12.47
N THR A 102 21.51 -9.89 13.69
CA THR A 102 21.39 -10.96 14.70
C THR A 102 19.98 -11.55 14.68
N ILE A 103 19.80 -12.75 15.25
CA ILE A 103 18.48 -13.37 15.40
C ILE A 103 17.52 -12.45 16.15
N ALA A 104 17.98 -11.80 17.22
CA ALA A 104 17.15 -10.86 17.99
C ALA A 104 16.66 -9.67 17.15
N LYS A 105 17.56 -9.04 16.37
CA LYS A 105 17.18 -7.94 15.46
C LYS A 105 16.21 -8.41 14.38
N TYR A 106 16.44 -9.61 13.83
CA TYR A 106 15.56 -10.21 12.84
C TYR A 106 14.16 -10.52 13.41
N SER A 107 14.07 -11.11 14.61
CA SER A 107 12.80 -11.38 15.28
C SER A 107 12.00 -10.10 15.53
N ALA A 108 12.66 -9.02 15.95
CA ALA A 108 12.02 -7.72 16.11
C ALA A 108 11.42 -7.20 14.78
N ILE A 109 12.20 -7.27 13.70
CA ILE A 109 11.73 -6.91 12.34
C ILE A 109 10.51 -7.75 11.94
N LEU A 110 10.56 -9.06 12.19
CA LEU A 110 9.50 -9.99 11.85
C LEU A 110 8.19 -9.66 12.59
N ILE A 111 8.28 -9.40 13.90
CA ILE A 111 7.14 -8.98 14.73
C ILE A 111 6.57 -7.66 14.23
N SER A 112 7.42 -6.65 14.01
CA SER A 112 7.00 -5.33 13.54
C SER A 112 6.30 -5.40 12.18
N ILE A 113 6.86 -6.15 11.23
CA ILE A 113 6.25 -6.31 9.90
C ILE A 113 4.93 -7.04 10.02
N THR A 114 4.88 -8.16 10.76
CA THR A 114 3.64 -8.92 10.95
C THR A 114 2.55 -8.07 11.58
N ALA A 115 2.86 -7.32 12.64
CA ALA A 115 1.93 -6.38 13.28
C ALA A 115 1.47 -5.30 12.29
N PHE A 116 2.36 -4.75 11.48
CA PHE A 116 2.01 -3.80 10.42
C PHE A 116 1.09 -4.41 9.36
N ILE A 117 1.28 -5.68 8.98
CA ILE A 117 0.39 -6.40 8.06
C ILE A 117 -1.02 -6.50 8.65
N PHE A 118 -1.13 -6.96 9.89
CA PHE A 118 -2.42 -7.06 10.57
C PHE A 118 -3.10 -5.70 10.71
N PHE A 119 -2.35 -4.68 11.11
CA PHE A 119 -2.86 -3.31 11.19
C PHE A 119 -3.36 -2.82 9.84
N ALA A 120 -2.62 -3.04 8.75
CA ALA A 120 -3.04 -2.64 7.42
C ALA A 120 -4.32 -3.36 6.98
N ILE A 121 -4.41 -4.68 7.17
CA ILE A 121 -5.62 -5.44 6.84
C ILE A 121 -6.82 -4.90 7.64
N TYR A 122 -6.63 -4.70 8.95
CA TYR A 122 -7.66 -4.16 9.81
C TYR A 122 -8.11 -2.76 9.36
N ALA A 123 -7.15 -1.85 9.16
CA ALA A 123 -7.43 -0.46 8.80
C ALA A 123 -8.07 -0.31 7.41
N PHE A 124 -7.71 -1.13 6.42
CA PHE A 124 -8.20 -0.96 5.04
C PHE A 124 -9.44 -1.80 4.70
N TYR A 125 -9.70 -2.89 5.42
CA TYR A 125 -10.77 -3.83 5.07
C TYR A 125 -11.79 -4.08 6.18
N MET A 126 -11.43 -3.83 7.45
CA MET A 126 -12.30 -4.16 8.60
C MET A 126 -12.83 -2.91 9.31
N GLN A 127 -12.28 -1.74 9.02
CA GLN A 127 -12.63 -0.48 9.67
C GLN A 127 -12.99 0.58 8.63
N GLU A 128 -13.97 1.41 8.97
CA GLU A 128 -14.22 2.68 8.30
C GLU A 128 -13.64 3.83 9.14
N THR A 129 -12.87 4.70 8.51
CA THR A 129 -12.29 5.90 9.14
C THR A 129 -12.61 7.11 8.29
N ASP A 130 -13.49 7.97 8.79
CA ASP A 130 -13.82 9.24 8.14
C ASP A 130 -12.76 10.29 8.46
N LEU A 131 -11.97 10.68 7.46
CA LEU A 131 -10.96 11.73 7.58
C LEU A 131 -11.58 13.13 7.67
N GLY A 132 -12.82 13.32 7.19
CA GLY A 132 -13.52 14.61 7.19
C GLY A 132 -13.91 15.10 8.58
N THR A 133 -14.15 14.18 9.52
CA THR A 133 -14.51 14.48 10.92
C THR A 133 -13.30 14.72 11.82
N LEU A 134 -12.08 14.43 11.35
CA LEU A 134 -10.87 14.67 12.12
C LEU A 134 -10.63 16.18 12.29
N THR A 135 -10.55 16.63 13.53
CA THR A 135 -10.42 18.07 13.86
C THR A 135 -8.98 18.57 13.84
N GLN A 136 -7.98 17.67 13.86
CA GLN A 136 -6.55 17.98 13.94
C GLN A 136 -5.84 18.00 12.58
N LYS A 137 -4.49 17.95 12.57
CA LYS A 137 -3.60 18.01 11.38
C LYS A 137 -4.04 17.11 10.22
N TRP A 138 -4.63 15.96 10.51
CA TRP A 138 -5.09 14.99 9.51
C TRP A 138 -6.43 15.34 8.87
N GLY A 139 -7.22 16.22 9.49
CA GLY A 139 -8.51 16.68 8.97
C GLY A 139 -8.41 17.43 7.65
N PHE A 140 -7.30 18.13 7.39
CA PHE A 140 -7.08 18.78 6.10
C PHE A 140 -7.12 17.79 4.93
N LEU A 141 -6.66 16.56 5.14
CA LEU A 141 -6.68 15.52 4.11
C LEU A 141 -8.09 15.01 3.81
N GLY A 142 -9.03 15.16 4.75
CA GLY A 142 -10.43 14.76 4.55
C GLY A 142 -11.32 15.90 4.05
N ARG A 143 -11.06 17.15 4.44
CA ARG A 143 -11.96 18.29 4.15
C ARG A 143 -12.10 18.65 2.68
N HIS A 144 -11.12 18.27 1.86
CA HIS A 144 -11.11 18.58 0.44
C HIS A 144 -10.71 17.33 -0.38
N ILE A 145 -11.37 17.14 -1.52
CA ILE A 145 -11.17 15.95 -2.36
C ILE A 145 -9.75 15.84 -2.94
N ILE A 146 -9.05 16.96 -3.18
CA ILE A 146 -7.69 16.95 -3.74
C ILE A 146 -6.62 16.51 -2.72
N PRO A 147 -6.55 17.09 -1.50
CA PRO A 147 -5.77 16.52 -0.40
C PRO A 147 -6.11 15.06 -0.10
N TYR A 148 -7.38 14.68 -0.19
CA TYR A 148 -7.80 13.30 -0.04
C TYR A 148 -7.21 12.39 -1.12
N ALA A 149 -7.28 12.80 -2.40
CA ALA A 149 -6.69 12.06 -3.51
C ALA A 149 -5.18 11.87 -3.35
N LEU A 150 -4.46 12.89 -2.85
CA LEU A 150 -3.03 12.80 -2.52
C LEU A 150 -2.77 11.78 -1.40
N PHE A 151 -3.55 11.84 -0.33
CA PHE A 151 -3.47 10.88 0.76
C PHE A 151 -3.72 9.44 0.27
N SER A 152 -4.80 9.23 -0.48
CA SER A 152 -5.17 7.94 -1.05
C SER A 152 -4.12 7.40 -2.04
N SER A 153 -3.48 8.29 -2.79
CA SER A 153 -2.32 7.92 -3.62
C SER A 153 -1.14 7.45 -2.77
N GLY A 154 -0.88 8.10 -1.63
CA GLY A 154 0.10 7.67 -0.63
C GLY A 154 -0.23 6.28 -0.05
N ILE A 155 -1.49 6.01 0.23
CA ILE A 155 -1.94 4.68 0.65
C ILE A 155 -1.64 3.64 -0.44
N LEU A 156 -1.97 3.93 -1.69
CA LEU A 156 -1.68 3.02 -2.80
C LEU A 156 -0.17 2.78 -2.97
N LEU A 157 0.67 3.79 -2.75
CA LEU A 157 2.13 3.63 -2.71
C LEU A 157 2.58 2.67 -1.60
N VAL A 158 1.94 2.68 -0.44
CA VAL A 158 2.23 1.70 0.63
C VAL A 158 1.96 0.28 0.14
N PHE A 159 0.84 0.04 -0.56
CA PHE A 159 0.56 -1.25 -1.19
C PHE A 159 1.68 -1.68 -2.15
N HIS A 160 2.19 -0.77 -2.99
CA HIS A 160 3.30 -1.08 -3.91
C HIS A 160 4.60 -1.52 -3.20
N CYS A 161 4.89 -0.96 -2.03
CA CYS A 161 6.10 -1.27 -1.26
C CYS A 161 5.97 -2.57 -0.43
N PHE A 162 4.74 -2.91 -0.05
CA PHE A 162 4.47 -3.95 0.94
C PHE A 162 5.07 -5.33 0.61
N PRO A 163 4.93 -5.87 -0.61
CA PRO A 163 5.49 -7.19 -0.91
C PRO A 163 7.01 -7.21 -0.95
N ILE A 164 7.68 -6.08 -1.23
CA ILE A 164 9.14 -5.99 -1.20
C ILE A 164 9.64 -6.13 0.23
N ILE A 165 8.97 -5.44 1.16
CA ILE A 165 9.24 -5.50 2.60
C ILE A 165 8.97 -6.92 3.11
N ALA A 166 7.81 -7.49 2.76
CA ALA A 166 7.44 -8.84 3.13
C ALA A 166 8.43 -9.88 2.59
N TYR A 167 8.80 -9.82 1.31
CA TYR A 167 9.79 -10.72 0.72
C TYR A 167 11.16 -10.62 1.42
N SER A 168 11.60 -9.40 1.71
CA SER A 168 12.88 -9.18 2.38
C SER A 168 12.88 -9.80 3.78
N ALA A 169 11.80 -9.62 4.53
CA ALA A 169 11.66 -10.12 5.89
C ALA A 169 11.41 -11.63 5.96
N PHE A 170 10.42 -12.15 5.23
CA PHE A 170 9.99 -13.55 5.37
C PHE A 170 10.82 -14.54 4.55
N TYR A 171 11.56 -14.08 3.53
CA TYR A 171 12.29 -14.97 2.63
C TYR A 171 13.79 -14.65 2.56
N PHE A 172 14.17 -13.43 2.17
CA PHE A 172 15.56 -13.12 1.87
C PHE A 172 16.47 -13.16 3.11
N ILE A 173 16.11 -12.46 4.19
CA ILE A 173 16.90 -12.42 5.42
C ILE A 173 17.03 -13.83 6.05
N PRO A 174 15.95 -14.63 6.17
CA PRO A 174 16.05 -16.02 6.63
C PRO A 174 17.03 -16.87 5.84
N GLN A 175 16.97 -16.82 4.50
CA GLN A 175 17.89 -17.57 3.66
C GLN A 175 19.35 -17.17 3.88
N LEU A 176 19.60 -15.88 4.06
CA LEU A 176 20.93 -15.35 4.33
C LEU A 176 21.47 -15.79 5.70
N LEU A 177 20.63 -15.77 6.74
CA LEU A 177 20.98 -16.26 8.08
C LEU A 177 21.28 -17.78 8.06
N LEU A 178 20.45 -18.58 7.38
CA LEU A 178 20.63 -20.03 7.25
C LEU A 178 21.92 -20.38 6.49
N LYS A 179 22.24 -19.67 5.41
CA LYS A 179 23.49 -19.87 4.65
C LYS A 179 24.73 -19.60 5.50
N ARG A 180 24.71 -18.55 6.33
CA ARG A 180 25.82 -18.22 7.24
C ARG A 180 26.02 -19.25 8.34
N GLN A 181 24.94 -19.81 8.88
CA GLN A 181 25.03 -20.89 9.87
C GLN A 181 25.71 -22.13 9.27
N LYS A 182 25.33 -22.50 8.04
CA LYS A 182 25.96 -23.63 7.32
C LYS A 182 27.44 -23.44 6.99
N GLN A 183 27.90 -22.20 6.82
CA GLN A 183 29.32 -21.87 6.56
C GLN A 183 30.18 -21.83 7.83
N LYS A 184 29.56 -21.77 9.01
CA LYS A 184 30.24 -21.79 10.31
C LYS A 184 30.37 -23.19 10.92
N GLN A 185 29.69 -24.18 10.33
CA GLN A 185 29.81 -25.61 10.65
C GLN A 185 30.84 -26.25 9.73
#